data_AF-A0A512C184-F1
#
_entry.id   AF-A0A512C184-F1
#
_cell.length_a   1.000
_cell.length_b   1.000
_cell.length_c   1.000
_cell.angle_alpha   90.00
_cell.angle_beta   90.00
_cell.angle_gamma   90.00
#
_symmetry.space_group_name_H-M   'P 1'
#
loop_
_entity.id
_entity.type
_entity.pdbx_description
1 polymer ?
#
loop_
_entity_poly.entity_id
_entity_poly.type
_entity_poly.pdbx_seq_one_letter_code
_entity_poly.pdbx_strand_id
1 'polypeptide(L)'
;MTPKTFAETIDNRLGSIELAVDAIAKESSEAELQKLRVLVVDVMSWLGRDPGVEAAADDLYAAASALVVDSSVGSQPLARKLRLLKDASMRFRIRLLGAAERRAPKELPTPADVPSVYVARGALGNVWQGFDWSQGRLS
;
A
#
# COMPACT_ATOMS: atom_id res chain seq x y z
N MET A 1 4.72 -21.50 -18.29
CA MET A 1 4.82 -20.27 -17.48
C MET A 1 3.76 -20.36 -16.42
N THR A 2 4.14 -20.63 -15.18
CA THR A 2 3.21 -20.88 -14.06
C THR A 2 2.54 -19.56 -13.66
N PRO A 3 1.22 -19.51 -13.44
CA PRO A 3 0.58 -18.30 -12.95
C PRO A 3 1.17 -17.93 -11.58
N LYS A 4 1.60 -16.67 -11.43
CA LYS A 4 2.09 -16.16 -10.14
C LYS A 4 0.96 -16.20 -9.12
N THR A 5 1.31 -16.57 -7.90
CA THR A 5 0.32 -16.57 -6.81
C THR A 5 -0.02 -15.12 -6.41
N PHE A 6 -1.15 -14.95 -5.72
CA PHE A 6 -1.54 -13.66 -5.17
C PHE A 6 -0.48 -13.10 -4.21
N ALA A 7 0.07 -13.96 -3.34
CA ALA A 7 1.13 -13.59 -2.39
C ALA A 7 2.40 -13.10 -3.11
N GLU A 8 2.89 -13.85 -4.10
CA GLU A 8 4.05 -13.44 -4.90
C GLU A 8 3.81 -12.10 -5.62
N THR A 9 2.58 -11.84 -6.06
CA THR A 9 2.24 -10.58 -6.71
C THR A 9 2.29 -9.41 -5.73
N ILE A 10 1.75 -9.58 -4.51
CA ILE A 10 1.83 -8.59 -3.44
C ILE A 10 3.28 -8.32 -3.04
N ASP A 11 4.09 -9.37 -2.84
CA ASP A 11 5.50 -9.22 -2.45
C ASP A 11 6.31 -8.46 -3.51
N ASN A 12 6.11 -8.79 -4.79
CA ASN A 12 6.76 -8.08 -5.89
C ASN A 12 6.38 -6.59 -5.95
N ARG A 13 5.10 -6.28 -5.67
CA ARG A 13 4.62 -4.89 -5.64
C ARG A 13 5.14 -4.13 -4.43
N LEU A 14 5.17 -4.78 -3.27
CA LEU A 14 5.78 -4.22 -2.07
C LEU A 14 7.26 -3.89 -2.30
N GLY A 15 8.03 -4.81 -2.90
CA GLY A 15 9.42 -4.55 -3.25
C GLY A 15 9.59 -3.37 -4.22
N SER A 16 8.66 -3.20 -5.17
CA SER A 16 8.66 -2.05 -6.08
C SER A 16 8.39 -0.72 -5.35
N ILE A 17 7.49 -0.74 -4.36
CA ILE A 17 7.18 0.41 -3.50
C ILE A 17 8.39 0.78 -2.64
N GLU A 18 9.03 -0.20 -2.01
CA GLU A 18 10.24 0.02 -1.19
C GLU A 18 11.37 0.65 -2.02
N LEU A 19 11.58 0.20 -3.26
CA LEU A 19 12.55 0.80 -4.17
C LEU A 19 12.22 2.26 -4.52
N ALA A 20 10.94 2.59 -4.75
CA ALA A 20 10.52 3.97 -5.00
C ALA A 20 10.71 4.85 -3.76
N VAL A 21 10.41 4.34 -2.57
CA VAL A 21 10.65 5.03 -1.29
C VAL A 21 12.14 5.32 -1.10
N ASP A 22 13.01 4.35 -1.37
CA ASP A 22 14.46 4.52 -1.29
C ASP A 22 15.00 5.53 -2.31
N ALA A 23 14.42 5.57 -3.52
CA ALA A 23 14.76 6.57 -4.53
C ALA A 23 14.36 7.99 -4.08
N ILE A 24 13.14 8.15 -3.55
CA ILE A 24 12.66 9.42 -2.98
C ILE A 24 13.57 9.88 -1.84
N ALA A 25 13.98 8.97 -0.95
CA ALA A 25 14.88 9.29 0.15
C ALA A 25 16.26 9.80 -0.30
N LYS A 26 16.71 9.49 -1.52
CA LYS A 26 18.00 9.91 -2.06
C LYS A 26 17.90 11.20 -2.87
N GLU A 27 16.93 11.28 -3.78
CA GLU A 27 16.90 12.31 -4.83
C GLU A 27 15.69 13.27 -4.72
N SER A 28 14.71 12.96 -3.85
CA SER A 28 13.54 13.83 -3.59
C SER A 28 12.84 14.32 -4.87
N SER A 29 12.70 13.45 -5.87
CA SER A 29 12.15 13.79 -7.19
C SER A 29 10.63 13.63 -7.28
N GLU A 30 9.97 14.55 -7.96
CA GLU A 30 8.53 14.48 -8.28
C GLU A 30 8.19 13.26 -9.16
N ALA A 31 9.12 12.83 -10.03
CA ALA A 31 8.94 11.64 -10.85
C ALA A 31 8.82 10.37 -10.00
N GLU A 32 9.66 10.23 -8.96
CA GLU A 32 9.58 9.09 -8.05
C GLU A 32 8.36 9.17 -7.13
N LEU A 33 7.89 10.37 -6.76
CA LEU A 33 6.63 10.56 -6.04
C LEU A 33 5.43 10.09 -6.88
N GLN A 34 5.39 10.46 -8.16
CA GLN A 34 4.34 10.02 -9.07
C GLN A 34 4.37 8.50 -9.28
N LYS A 35 5.55 7.91 -9.38
CA LYS A 35 5.72 6.45 -9.48
C LYS A 35 5.26 5.73 -8.21
N LEU A 36 5.60 6.26 -7.03
CA LEU A 36 5.11 5.75 -5.74
C LEU A 36 3.59 5.75 -5.70
N ARG A 37 2.95 6.85 -6.15
CA ARG A 37 1.49 6.94 -6.21
C ARG A 37 0.89 5.84 -7.07
N VAL A 38 1.41 5.62 -8.28
CA VAL A 38 0.92 4.57 -9.18
C VAL A 38 1.05 3.19 -8.55
N LEU A 39 2.18 2.88 -7.92
CA LEU A 39 2.41 1.58 -7.28
C LEU A 39 1.48 1.32 -6.10
N VAL A 40 1.23 2.34 -5.26
CA VAL A 40 0.32 2.24 -4.11
C VAL A 40 -1.12 2.04 -4.57
N VAL A 41 -1.58 2.81 -5.56
CA VAL A 41 -2.94 2.66 -6.11
C VAL A 41 -3.11 1.30 -6.78
N ASP A 42 -2.12 0.85 -7.55
CA ASP A 42 -2.12 -0.48 -8.16
C ASP A 42 -2.32 -1.52 -7.06
N VAL A 43 -1.41 -1.63 -6.08
CA VAL A 43 -1.46 -2.70 -5.07
C VAL A 43 -2.74 -2.67 -4.21
N MET A 44 -3.26 -1.49 -3.88
CA MET A 44 -4.51 -1.36 -3.12
C MET A 44 -5.74 -1.86 -3.92
N SER A 45 -5.74 -1.70 -5.25
CA SER A 45 -6.82 -2.22 -6.10
C SER A 45 -6.95 -3.75 -6.02
N TRP A 46 -5.86 -4.45 -5.71
CA TRP A 46 -5.84 -5.92 -5.51
C TRP A 46 -6.37 -6.36 -4.15
N LEU A 47 -6.43 -5.47 -3.15
CA LEU A 47 -6.85 -5.78 -1.79
C LEU A 47 -8.31 -5.42 -1.51
N GLY A 48 -8.91 -4.55 -2.32
CA GLY A 48 -10.24 -4.03 -2.03
C GLY A 48 -10.15 -3.04 -0.86
N ARG A 49 -11.29 -2.67 -0.29
CA ARG A 49 -11.34 -1.67 0.79
C ARG A 49 -10.77 -2.24 2.09
N ASP A 50 -9.68 -1.65 2.57
CA ASP A 50 -9.13 -1.88 3.91
C ASP A 50 -8.72 -0.53 4.52
N PRO A 51 -9.51 0.02 5.46
CA PRO A 51 -9.24 1.35 6.04
C PRO A 51 -7.88 1.46 6.71
N GLY A 52 -7.33 0.35 7.22
CA GLY A 52 -6.02 0.33 7.85
C GLY A 52 -4.88 0.43 6.83
N VAL A 53 -5.04 -0.17 5.65
CA VAL A 53 -4.11 -0.01 4.52
C VAL A 53 -4.23 1.38 3.92
N GLU A 54 -5.46 1.88 3.74
CA GLU A 54 -5.72 3.23 3.20
C GLU A 54 -5.07 4.32 4.04
N ALA A 55 -5.29 4.32 5.35
CA ALA A 55 -4.66 5.30 6.24
C ALA A 55 -3.12 5.21 6.21
N ALA A 56 -2.56 4.00 6.10
CA ALA A 56 -1.11 3.81 6.01
C ALA A 56 -0.54 4.25 4.65
N ALA A 57 -1.32 4.13 3.57
CA ALA A 57 -0.97 4.62 2.25
C ALA A 57 -0.95 6.15 2.20
N ASP A 58 -1.96 6.79 2.80
CA ASP A 58 -2.04 8.25 2.93
C ASP A 58 -0.85 8.80 3.73
N ASP A 59 -0.54 8.18 4.88
CA ASP A 59 0.64 8.50 5.70
C ASP A 59 1.94 8.42 4.88
N LEU A 60 2.11 7.34 4.11
CA LEU A 60 3.30 7.11 3.29
C LEU A 60 3.44 8.19 2.20
N TYR A 61 2.35 8.48 1.49
CA TYR A 61 2.36 9.50 0.43
C TYR A 61 2.59 10.91 1.01
N ALA A 62 1.98 11.24 2.15
CA ALA A 62 2.18 12.51 2.82
C ALA A 62 3.64 12.70 3.26
N ALA A 63 4.28 11.66 3.83
CA ALA A 63 5.68 11.71 4.23
C ALA A 63 6.62 11.86 3.03
N ALA A 64 6.35 11.14 1.93
CA ALA A 64 7.12 11.24 0.68
C ALA A 64 6.98 12.63 0.04
N SER A 65 5.76 13.14 -0.07
CA SER A 65 5.46 14.46 -0.62
C SER A 65 6.13 15.57 0.19
N ALA A 66 6.09 15.49 1.53
CA ALA A 66 6.76 16.45 2.41
C ALA A 66 8.30 16.48 2.25
N LEU A 67 8.90 15.40 1.73
CA LEU A 67 10.33 15.33 1.42
C LEU A 67 10.62 15.97 0.06
N VAL A 68 9.80 15.67 -0.95
CA VAL A 68 9.91 16.24 -2.31
C VAL A 68 9.64 17.73 -2.32
N VAL A 69 8.53 18.20 -1.72
CA VAL A 69 8.15 19.62 -1.71
C VAL A 69 9.19 20.48 -0.97
N ASP A 70 9.67 19.99 0.17
CA ASP A 70 10.60 20.76 1.01
C ASP A 70 12.05 20.69 0.58
N SER A 71 12.40 19.83 -0.38
CA SER A 71 13.72 19.86 -1.02
C SER A 71 14.04 21.26 -1.59
N SER A 72 13.01 22.05 -1.90
CA SER A 72 13.12 23.42 -2.38
C SER A 72 13.11 24.52 -1.30
N VAL A 73 12.57 24.25 -0.10
CA VAL A 73 12.31 25.26 0.95
C VAL A 73 13.16 25.07 2.21
N GLY A 74 13.56 23.84 2.55
CA GLY A 74 14.41 23.53 3.70
C GLY A 74 13.76 23.78 5.08
N SER A 75 12.44 23.68 5.18
CA SER A 75 11.64 24.04 6.35
C SER A 75 11.77 23.08 7.55
N GLN A 76 12.15 21.81 7.36
CA GLN A 76 12.46 20.92 8.49
C GLN A 76 13.79 20.18 8.32
N PRO A 77 14.40 19.71 9.43
CA PRO A 77 15.60 18.89 9.35
C PRO A 77 15.38 17.64 8.48
N LEU A 78 16.22 17.47 7.47
CA LEU A 78 16.16 16.32 6.54
C LEU A 78 16.12 14.98 7.28
N ALA A 79 16.88 14.83 8.36
CA ALA A 79 16.90 13.63 9.20
C ALA A 79 15.51 13.27 9.78
N ARG A 80 14.72 14.28 10.18
CA ARG A 80 13.36 14.05 10.72
C ARG A 80 12.44 13.50 9.63
N LYS A 81 12.51 14.06 8.42
CA LYS A 81 11.66 13.65 7.29
C LYS A 81 11.99 12.25 6.80
N LEU A 82 13.28 11.93 6.70
CA LEU A 82 13.74 10.59 6.37
C LEU A 82 13.25 9.56 7.39
N ARG A 83 13.26 9.90 8.69
CA ARG A 83 12.69 9.02 9.72
C ARG A 83 11.19 8.81 9.52
N LEU A 84 10.43 9.88 9.31
CA LEU A 84 8.97 9.79 9.09
C LEU A 84 8.62 8.95 7.86
N LEU A 85 9.38 9.11 6.76
CA LEU A 85 9.20 8.32 5.54
C LEU A 85 9.45 6.82 5.79
N LYS A 86 10.52 6.48 6.51
CA LYS A 86 10.84 5.09 6.88
C LYS A 86 9.76 4.47 7.77
N ASP A 87 9.33 5.20 8.79
CA ASP A 87 8.28 4.74 9.71
C ASP A 87 6.95 4.51 8.98
N ALA A 88 6.58 5.43 8.08
CA ALA A 88 5.37 5.29 7.27
C ALA A 88 5.44 4.10 6.30
N SER A 89 6.59 3.90 5.64
CA SER A 89 6.83 2.74 4.76
C SER A 89 6.71 1.41 5.52
N MET A 90 7.29 1.33 6.72
CA MET A 90 7.19 0.15 7.58
C MET A 90 5.74 -0.13 8.01
N ARG A 91 4.99 0.91 8.41
CA ARG A 91 3.57 0.75 8.76
C ARG A 91 2.75 0.28 7.56
N PHE A 92 2.96 0.88 6.40
CA PHE A 92 2.29 0.47 5.17
C PHE A 92 2.57 -1.00 4.84
N ARG A 93 3.84 -1.43 4.88
CA ARG A 93 4.23 -2.84 4.70
C ARG A 93 3.47 -3.78 5.62
N ILE A 94 3.47 -3.51 6.93
CA ILE A 94 2.83 -4.37 7.93
C ILE A 94 1.32 -4.49 7.64
N ARG A 95 0.66 -3.37 7.33
CA ARG A 95 -0.78 -3.35 7.04
C ARG A 95 -1.11 -4.07 5.73
N LEU A 96 -0.30 -3.85 4.69
CA LEU A 96 -0.48 -4.45 3.38
C LEU A 96 -0.37 -5.99 3.45
N LEU A 97 0.67 -6.50 4.09
CA LEU A 97 0.86 -7.94 4.26
C LEU A 97 -0.28 -8.56 5.09
N GLY A 98 -0.66 -7.93 6.21
CA GLY A 98 -1.78 -8.42 7.00
C GLY A 98 -3.12 -8.42 6.24
N ALA A 99 -3.35 -7.43 5.37
CA ALA A 99 -4.54 -7.41 4.51
C ALA A 99 -4.48 -8.48 3.42
N ALA A 100 -3.31 -8.70 2.83
CA ALA A 100 -3.10 -9.75 1.83
C ALA A 100 -3.33 -11.14 2.43
N GLU A 101 -2.83 -11.41 3.63
CA GLU A 101 -3.06 -12.66 4.37
C GLU A 101 -4.54 -12.90 4.66
N ARG A 102 -5.29 -11.87 5.06
CA ARG A 102 -6.75 -11.99 5.28
C ARG A 102 -7.53 -12.30 4.00
N ARG A 103 -6.99 -11.90 2.85
CA ARG A 103 -7.63 -12.06 1.54
C ARG A 103 -7.18 -13.30 0.78
N ALA A 104 -5.99 -13.81 1.04
CA ALA A 104 -5.58 -15.13 0.58
C ALA A 104 -6.64 -16.15 1.02
N PRO A 105 -7.01 -17.14 0.19
CA PRO A 105 -7.86 -18.22 0.65
C PRO A 105 -7.21 -18.78 1.91
N LYS A 106 -7.84 -18.56 3.07
CA LYS A 106 -7.48 -19.24 4.30
C LYS A 106 -7.47 -20.72 3.92
N GLU A 107 -6.34 -21.40 4.01
CA GLU A 107 -6.28 -22.84 3.76
C GLU A 107 -7.49 -23.43 4.48
N LEU A 108 -8.46 -23.92 3.69
CA LEU A 108 -9.64 -24.55 4.23
C LEU A 108 -9.12 -25.63 5.16
N PRO A 109 -9.62 -25.74 6.40
CA PRO A 109 -9.28 -26.89 7.22
C PRO A 109 -9.59 -28.12 6.37
N THR A 110 -8.70 -29.11 6.39
CA THR A 110 -8.91 -30.33 5.62
C THR A 110 -10.31 -30.88 5.95
N PRO A 111 -11.01 -31.57 5.03
CA PRO A 111 -12.37 -32.06 5.28
C PRO A 111 -12.54 -32.91 6.55
N ALA A 112 -11.44 -33.35 7.17
CA ALA A 112 -11.43 -34.04 8.46
C ALA A 112 -11.67 -33.13 9.69
N ASP A 113 -11.50 -31.81 9.57
CA ASP A 113 -11.37 -30.90 10.71
C ASP A 113 -12.55 -29.92 10.91
N VAL A 114 -13.63 -29.98 10.10
CA VAL A 114 -14.77 -29.05 10.24
C VAL A 114 -16.13 -29.76 10.32
N PRO A 115 -16.91 -29.57 11.41
CA PRO A 115 -18.31 -29.93 11.46
C PRO A 115 -19.12 -29.13 10.42
N SER A 116 -20.06 -29.81 9.77
CA SER A 116 -20.88 -29.39 8.63
C SER A 116 -21.80 -28.19 8.88
N VAL A 117 -21.28 -27.01 9.19
CA VAL A 117 -22.05 -25.75 9.12
C VAL A 117 -21.05 -24.63 8.89
N TYR A 118 -20.94 -24.10 7.67
CA TYR A 118 -20.71 -22.67 7.37
C TYR A 118 -20.49 -22.52 5.86
N VAL A 119 -21.51 -22.00 5.19
CA VAL A 119 -21.47 -21.52 3.81
C VAL A 119 -21.85 -20.04 3.83
N ALA A 120 -21.20 -19.28 2.94
CA ALA A 120 -21.53 -17.96 2.37
C ALA A 120 -20.53 -16.84 2.75
N ARG A 121 -19.70 -16.35 1.80
CA ARG A 121 -19.99 -15.36 0.72
C ARG A 121 -20.05 -13.95 1.33
N GLY A 122 -19.12 -13.03 1.07
CA GLY A 122 -18.62 -12.54 -0.22
C GLY A 122 -19.10 -11.09 -0.36
N ALA A 123 -18.21 -10.11 -0.25
CA ALA A 123 -18.54 -8.68 -0.38
C ALA A 123 -17.50 -7.98 -1.27
N LEU A 124 -17.82 -7.91 -2.56
CA LEU A 124 -17.26 -6.92 -3.48
C LEU A 124 -18.13 -5.67 -3.36
N GLY A 125 -17.56 -4.54 -2.95
CA GLY A 125 -18.32 -3.31 -2.77
C GLY A 125 -17.45 -2.05 -2.60
N ASN A 126 -17.61 -1.16 -3.58
CA ASN A 126 -17.52 0.30 -3.50
C ASN A 126 -16.11 0.95 -3.53
N VAL A 127 -15.80 1.40 -4.73
CA VAL A 127 -14.56 2.05 -5.15
C VAL A 127 -14.67 3.56 -4.89
N TRP A 128 -13.82 4.06 -3.99
CA TRP A 128 -13.37 5.45 -3.82
C TRP A 128 -14.29 6.59 -3.28
N GLN A 129 -15.21 6.37 -2.33
CA GLN A 129 -15.62 7.52 -1.48
C GLN A 129 -14.40 8.08 -0.70
N GLY A 130 -14.01 9.33 -1.00
CA GLY A 130 -12.99 10.12 -0.31
C GLY A 130 -11.69 10.47 -1.08
N PHE A 131 -11.54 10.13 -2.37
CA PHE A 131 -10.23 10.18 -3.04
C PHE A 131 -9.95 11.54 -3.71
N ASP A 132 -8.98 12.34 -3.23
CA ASP A 132 -8.38 13.42 -4.04
C ASP A 132 -6.87 13.58 -3.78
N TRP A 133 -6.08 13.20 -4.78
CA TRP A 133 -4.61 13.26 -4.79
C TRP A 133 -4.09 14.58 -5.39
N SER A 134 -4.96 15.59 -5.36
CA SER A 134 -5.06 16.75 -6.24
C SER A 134 -5.29 16.42 -7.74
N GLN A 135 -6.06 15.35 -7.98
CA GLN A 135 -6.87 15.02 -9.18
C GLN A 135 -6.40 13.92 -10.14
N GLY A 136 -6.85 12.69 -9.84
CA GLY A 136 -7.09 11.62 -10.82
C GLY A 136 -8.13 10.66 -10.24
N ARG A 137 -9.40 11.07 -10.29
CA ARG A 137 -10.51 10.72 -9.37
C ARG A 137 -11.55 9.78 -9.98
N LEU A 138 -12.41 9.18 -9.14
CA LEU A 138 -13.86 9.42 -9.22
C LEU A 138 -14.48 9.54 -7.81
N SER A 139 -15.44 10.46 -7.74
CA SER A 139 -16.11 11.07 -6.58
C SER A 139 -17.07 10.15 -5.80
#